data_AF-A0A2K1Q3R3-F1
#
_entry.id   AF-A0A2K1Q3R3-F1
#
_cell.length_a   1.000
_cell.length_b   1.000
_cell.length_c   1.000
_cell.angle_alpha   90.00
_cell.angle_beta   90.00
_cell.angle_gamma   90.00
#
_symmetry.space_group_name_H-M   'P 1'
#
loop_
_entity.id
_entity.type
_entity.pdbx_description
1 polymer ?
#
loop_
_entity_poly.entity_id
_entity_poly.type
_entity_poly.pdbx_seq_one_letter_code
_entity_poly.pdbx_strand_id
1 'polypeptide(L)'
;MSKPSTTTVAATDMATGWAGDGAVQDQIDATVKDAIKRARSQLPQGPSLEHCEECGAAIPEARRKALPGVRLCVPCQEARDAEDAHSSGYNRRGSKDSQLR
;
A
#
# COMPACT_ATOMS: atom_id res chain seq x y z
N MET A 1 54.32 -23.20 -23.69
CA MET A 1 53.05 -23.76 -24.22
C MET A 1 52.50 -24.76 -23.22
N SER A 2 51.33 -24.49 -22.65
CA SER A 2 50.31 -25.48 -22.21
C SER A 2 49.11 -24.69 -21.67
N LYS A 3 47.99 -24.80 -22.39
CA LYS A 3 46.74 -24.04 -22.18
C LYS A 3 45.99 -24.52 -20.92
N PRO A 4 45.15 -23.68 -20.30
CA PRO A 4 44.29 -24.07 -19.18
C PRO A 4 43.09 -24.90 -19.66
N SER A 5 42.80 -26.01 -18.97
CA SER A 5 41.61 -26.83 -19.19
C SER A 5 40.39 -26.18 -18.56
N THR A 6 39.53 -25.61 -19.41
CA THR A 6 38.18 -25.15 -19.07
C THR A 6 37.33 -26.34 -18.64
N THR A 7 36.92 -26.38 -17.36
CA THR A 7 35.84 -27.28 -16.93
C THR A 7 34.52 -26.62 -17.27
N THR A 8 33.88 -27.11 -18.34
CA THR A 8 32.49 -26.81 -18.68
C THR A 8 31.59 -27.34 -17.57
N VAL A 9 31.01 -26.45 -16.76
CA VAL A 9 29.90 -26.80 -15.88
C VAL A 9 28.67 -26.93 -16.78
N ALA A 10 28.19 -28.16 -16.96
CA ALA A 10 26.92 -28.43 -17.60
C ALA A 10 25.80 -27.77 -16.77
N ALA A 11 25.10 -26.81 -17.39
CA ALA A 11 23.89 -26.23 -16.83
C ALA A 11 22.88 -27.37 -16.66
N THR A 12 22.49 -27.61 -15.42
CA THR A 12 21.37 -28.49 -15.11
C THR A 12 20.11 -27.76 -15.57
N ASP A 13 19.49 -28.29 -16.61
CA ASP A 13 18.16 -27.96 -17.08
C ASP A 13 17.17 -28.27 -15.94
N MET A 14 16.94 -27.29 -15.07
CA MET A 14 16.00 -27.39 -13.97
C MET A 14 14.64 -26.87 -14.45
N ALA A 15 13.65 -27.75 -14.43
CA ALA A 15 12.29 -27.50 -14.91
C ALA A 15 11.65 -26.22 -14.34
N THR A 16 11.72 -25.10 -15.06
CA THR A 16 10.84 -23.92 -14.91
C THR A 16 9.51 -24.18 -15.64
N GLY A 17 8.90 -25.33 -15.37
CA GLY A 17 7.68 -25.78 -16.05
C GLY A 17 6.40 -25.30 -15.37
N TRP A 18 6.17 -23.98 -15.25
CA TRP A 18 4.83 -23.33 -15.18
C TRP A 18 4.87 -21.86 -14.72
N ALA A 19 5.95 -21.40 -14.11
CA ALA A 19 6.11 -20.01 -13.67
C ALA A 19 7.50 -19.52 -14.11
N GLY A 20 7.54 -18.44 -14.89
CA GLY A 20 8.81 -17.79 -15.26
C GLY A 20 9.55 -17.32 -14.01
N ASP A 21 10.87 -17.24 -14.06
CA ASP A 21 11.78 -16.94 -12.94
C ASP A 21 11.54 -15.61 -12.19
N GLY A 22 10.50 -14.85 -12.54
CA GLY A 22 10.05 -13.63 -11.88
C GLY A 22 8.61 -13.64 -11.34
N ALA A 23 7.83 -14.72 -11.53
CA ALA A 23 6.38 -14.70 -11.24
C ALA A 23 6.03 -14.38 -9.77
N VAL A 24 6.89 -14.76 -8.82
CA VAL A 24 6.74 -14.39 -7.40
C VAL A 24 7.01 -12.90 -7.19
N GLN A 25 8.04 -12.37 -7.84
CA GLN A 25 8.37 -10.94 -7.75
C GLN A 25 7.26 -10.08 -8.36
N ASP A 26 6.68 -10.52 -9.47
CA ASP A 26 5.53 -9.84 -10.10
C ASP A 26 4.30 -9.79 -9.16
N GLN A 27 4.05 -10.86 -8.40
CA GLN A 27 2.98 -10.89 -7.40
C GLN A 27 3.24 -9.96 -6.21
N ILE A 28 4.48 -9.88 -5.75
CA ILE A 28 4.90 -8.95 -4.69
C ILE A 28 4.70 -7.52 -5.19
N ASP A 29 5.21 -7.20 -6.38
CA ASP A 29 5.12 -5.88 -6.98
C ASP A 29 3.68 -5.45 -7.21
N ALA A 30 2.83 -6.37 -7.69
CA ALA A 30 1.40 -6.11 -7.87
C ALA A 30 0.74 -5.76 -6.52
N THR A 31 1.01 -6.53 -5.47
CA THR A 31 0.46 -6.30 -4.13
C THR A 31 0.89 -4.95 -3.56
N VAL A 32 2.18 -4.61 -3.70
CA VAL A 32 2.72 -3.33 -3.23
C VAL A 32 2.13 -2.16 -4.02
N LYS A 33 2.06 -2.27 -5.36
CA LYS A 33 1.48 -1.22 -6.22
C LYS A 33 0.02 -0.96 -5.86
N ASP A 34 -0.77 -2.00 -5.61
CA ASP A 34 -2.17 -1.85 -5.24
C ASP A 34 -2.34 -1.17 -3.87
N ALA A 35 -1.53 -1.57 -2.88
CA ALA A 35 -1.51 -0.92 -1.57
C ALA A 35 -1.13 0.57 -1.65
N ILE A 36 -0.12 0.92 -2.47
CA ILE A 36 0.27 2.32 -2.71
C ILE A 36 -0.85 3.10 -3.37
N LYS A 37 -1.49 2.54 -4.42
CA LYS A 37 -2.61 3.19 -5.10
C LYS A 37 -3.76 3.48 -4.13
N ARG A 38 -4.10 2.52 -3.28
CA ARG A 38 -5.13 2.68 -2.25
C ARG A 38 -4.74 3.75 -1.22
N ALA A 39 -3.51 3.75 -0.74
CA ALA A 39 -3.05 4.77 0.20
C ALA A 39 -3.19 6.17 -0.41
N ARG A 40 -2.77 6.33 -1.67
CA ARG A 40 -2.85 7.61 -2.40
C ARG A 40 -4.28 8.05 -2.68
N SER A 41 -5.21 7.12 -2.95
CA SER A 41 -6.61 7.47 -3.22
C SER A 41 -7.38 7.93 -1.98
N GLN A 42 -6.89 7.58 -0.78
CA GLN A 42 -7.50 8.02 0.49
C GLN A 42 -7.02 9.40 0.93
N LEU A 43 -5.97 9.95 0.28
CA LEU A 43 -5.52 11.30 0.57
C LEU A 43 -6.54 12.31 0.04
N PRO A 44 -7.02 13.24 0.89
CA PRO A 44 -7.92 14.29 0.45
C PRO A 44 -7.22 15.18 -0.59
N GLN A 45 -8.01 15.76 -1.48
CA GLN A 45 -7.54 16.73 -2.47
C GLN A 45 -8.39 17.99 -2.38
N GLY A 46 -7.79 19.13 -2.72
CA GLY A 46 -8.48 20.42 -2.77
C GLY A 46 -8.11 21.37 -1.63
N PRO A 47 -8.91 22.44 -1.43
CA PRO A 47 -8.64 23.43 -0.40
C PRO A 47 -8.88 22.86 1.00
N SER A 48 -7.95 23.14 1.91
CA SER A 48 -8.07 22.79 3.33
C SER A 48 -9.08 23.69 4.03
N LEU A 49 -9.85 23.13 4.97
CA LEU A 49 -10.75 23.92 5.81
C LEU A 49 -9.96 24.77 6.82
N GLU A 50 -10.53 25.91 7.19
CA GLU A 50 -9.97 26.76 8.24
C GLU A 50 -10.39 26.32 9.64
N HIS A 51 -11.55 25.68 9.74
CA HIS A 51 -12.13 25.18 10.97
C HIS A 51 -12.49 23.70 10.80
N CYS A 52 -12.30 22.93 11.87
CA CYS A 52 -12.62 21.51 11.93
C CYS A 52 -14.13 21.30 11.74
N GLU A 53 -14.52 20.39 10.86
CA GLU A 53 -15.95 20.09 10.62
C GLU A 53 -16.65 19.41 11.80
N GLU A 54 -15.90 18.75 12.69
CA GLU A 54 -16.45 17.99 13.81
C GLU A 54 -16.60 18.83 15.08
N CYS A 55 -15.54 19.56 15.44
CA CYS A 55 -15.50 20.33 16.70
C CYS A 55 -15.46 21.84 16.52
N GLY A 56 -15.38 22.36 15.28
CA GLY A 56 -15.31 23.79 14.99
C GLY A 56 -13.99 24.47 15.34
N ALA A 57 -13.02 23.76 15.91
CA ALA A 57 -11.72 24.33 16.28
C ALA A 57 -10.92 24.78 15.03
N ALA A 58 -10.16 25.87 15.15
CA ALA A 58 -9.29 26.34 14.07
C ALA A 58 -8.22 25.29 13.71
N ILE A 59 -8.08 25.01 12.41
CA ILE A 59 -7.06 24.08 11.89
C ILE A 59 -5.76 24.87 11.69
N PRO A 60 -4.65 24.48 12.34
CA PRO A 60 -3.37 25.19 12.22
C PRO A 60 -2.87 25.24 10.77
N GLU A 61 -2.27 26.37 10.39
CA GLU A 61 -1.71 26.55 9.04
C GLU A 61 -0.68 25.50 8.64
N ALA A 62 0.14 25.07 9.60
CA ALA A 62 1.14 24.02 9.39
C ALA A 62 0.48 22.72 8.89
N ARG A 63 -0.70 22.38 9.41
CA ARG A 63 -1.47 21.20 9.01
C ARG A 63 -2.12 21.39 7.64
N ARG A 64 -2.65 22.59 7.35
CA ARG A 64 -3.21 22.93 6.03
C ARG A 64 -2.17 22.88 4.92
N LYS A 65 -0.91 23.24 5.22
CA LYS A 65 0.23 23.16 4.29
C LYS A 65 0.74 21.73 4.11
N ALA A 66 0.79 20.94 5.19
CA ALA A 66 1.27 19.56 5.13
C ALA A 66 0.28 18.61 4.43
N LEU A 67 -1.03 18.82 4.63
CA LEU A 67 -2.10 18.01 4.06
C LEU A 67 -3.09 18.92 3.32
N PRO A 68 -2.93 19.12 1.99
CA PRO A 68 -3.91 19.85 1.21
C PRO A 68 -5.25 19.10 1.24
N GLY A 69 -6.33 19.80 1.58
CA GLY A 69 -7.67 19.22 1.72
C GLY A 69 -7.98 18.69 3.12
N VAL A 70 -7.20 19.07 4.14
CA VAL A 70 -7.52 18.68 5.53
C VAL A 70 -8.86 19.27 5.98
N ARG A 71 -9.70 18.43 6.59
CA ARG A 71 -11.02 18.82 7.09
C ARG A 71 -11.19 18.68 8.61
N LEU A 72 -10.35 17.85 9.24
CA LEU A 72 -10.35 17.59 10.67
C LEU A 72 -9.08 18.13 11.34
N CYS A 73 -9.23 18.66 12.55
CA CYS A 73 -8.11 18.98 13.42
C CYS A 73 -7.38 17.70 13.87
N VAL A 74 -6.20 17.86 14.47
CA VAL A 74 -5.37 16.74 14.96
C VAL A 74 -6.14 15.80 15.89
N PRO A 75 -6.77 16.26 16.98
CA PRO A 75 -7.41 15.34 17.93
C PRO A 75 -8.61 14.60 17.33
N CYS A 76 -9.44 15.27 16.52
CA CYS A 76 -10.58 14.62 15.85
C CYS A 76 -10.11 13.57 14.83
N GLN A 77 -9.03 13.84 14.11
CA GLN A 77 -8.45 12.88 13.18
C GLN A 77 -7.87 11.67 13.92
N GLU A 78 -7.14 11.88 15.03
CA GLU A 78 -6.59 10.79 15.84
C GLU A 78 -7.69 9.89 16.41
N ALA A 79 -8.79 10.46 16.90
CA ALA A 79 -9.94 9.68 17.37
C ALA A 79 -10.52 8.81 16.24
N ARG A 80 -10.68 9.39 15.05
CA ARG A 80 -11.24 8.67 13.89
C ARG A 80 -10.31 7.57 13.37
N ASP A 81 -9.02 7.83 13.30
CA ASP A 81 -8.02 6.84 12.90
C ASP A 81 -7.96 5.67 13.89
N ALA A 82 -8.15 5.93 15.19
CA ALA A 82 -8.25 4.88 16.20
C ALA A 82 -9.47 3.97 15.94
N GLU A 83 -10.64 4.54 15.61
CA GLU A 83 -11.83 3.75 15.26
C GLU A 83 -11.61 2.93 13.97
N ASP A 84 -11.01 3.51 12.93
CA ASP A 84 -10.74 2.84 11.66
C ASP A 84 -9.71 1.70 11.78
N ALA A 85 -8.74 1.81 12.69
CA ALA A 85 -7.78 0.76 12.96
C ALA A 85 -8.45 -0.54 13.44
N HIS A 86 -9.60 -0.45 14.12
CA HIS A 86 -10.35 -1.61 14.59
C HIS A 86 -11.22 -2.27 13.50
N SER A 87 -11.49 -1.60 12.38
CA SER A 87 -12.43 -2.07 11.35
C SER A 87 -11.81 -2.89 10.20
N SER A 88 -10.47 -2.95 10.12
CA SER A 88 -9.74 -3.49 8.95
C SER A 88 -9.63 -5.02 8.85
N GLY A 89 -10.63 -5.77 9.32
CA GLY A 89 -10.63 -7.25 9.36
C GLY A 89 -11.04 -7.96 8.06
N TYR A 90 -11.50 -7.25 7.03
CA TYR A 90 -12.08 -7.87 5.84
C TYR A 90 -11.00 -8.20 4.78
N ASN A 91 -10.72 -9.50 4.57
CA ASN A 91 -9.77 -9.97 3.55
C ASN A 91 -10.38 -9.87 2.16
N ARG A 92 -10.38 -8.66 1.57
CA ARG A 92 -10.94 -8.36 0.24
C ARG A 92 -10.43 -9.22 -0.92
N ARG A 93 -9.35 -9.99 -0.72
CA ARG A 93 -8.81 -10.94 -1.69
C ARG A 93 -9.41 -12.35 -1.60
N GLY A 94 -10.12 -12.66 -0.52
CA GLY A 94 -10.88 -13.90 -0.38
C GLY A 94 -12.05 -13.95 -1.36
N SER A 95 -12.57 -15.14 -1.65
CA SER A 95 -13.81 -15.25 -2.42
C SER A 95 -14.92 -14.44 -1.74
N LYS A 96 -15.76 -13.75 -2.53
CA LYS A 96 -16.95 -13.04 -2.05
C LYS A 96 -17.83 -13.94 -1.17
N ASP A 97 -17.89 -15.24 -1.49
CA ASP A 97 -18.65 -16.25 -0.72
C ASP A 97 -17.99 -16.65 0.61
N SER A 98 -16.67 -16.44 0.77
CA SER A 98 -15.94 -16.71 2.02
C SER A 98 -16.01 -15.54 3.00
N GLN A 99 -16.49 -14.38 2.55
CA GLN A 99 -16.45 -13.14 3.32
C GLN A 99 -17.84 -12.61 3.72
N LEU A 100 -18.93 -13.09 3.11
CA LEU A 100 -20.30 -12.61 3.33
C LEU A 100 -21.22 -13.64 4.05
N ARG A 101 -20.64 -14.59 4.81
CA ARG A 101 -21.40 -15.53 5.64
C ARG A 101 -21.58 -15.02 7.05
#